data_AF-C3Y5S0-F1
#
_entry.id   AF-C3Y5S0-F1
#
_cell.length_a   1.000
_cell.length_b   1.000
_cell.length_c   1.000
_cell.angle_alpha   90.00
_cell.angle_beta   90.00
_cell.angle_gamma   90.00
#
_symmetry.space_group_name_H-M   'P 1'
#
loop_
_entity.id
_entity.type
_entity.pdbx_description
1 polymer ?
#
loop_
_entity_poly.entity_id
_entity_poly.type
_entity_poly.pdbx_seq_one_letter_code
_entity_poly.pdbx_strand_id
1 'polypeptide(L)'
;MSMRRSSHRLLVLFALHVMLPLTLAEDADTSSTNCDGSPDPAAGAQGCSITGNFVFHSGNCVDKSELKELKTRLQELSEFRVPDVEGETCISEQAGALRYNRATTQLQVCDGQTWQNAAGEAVSRRGESEGNPAMSCREIFTSGSYRSGLYWIRLSAQDEGVAQVWCEMGFKDGGWLRVFNMMAKGATKDEAAAMYNIIKRNGPIQAVLPNTTSGAIYTQGLDLGMYHEVVYGWAKSSDDVVSHYGYYRDDLGLKGHCYIDGFCGDNTVVATMTSSVTREKKEIKTGSDPSYPHVGLGWTGQQITWGYDLNTSPHGHWGNWYTSSCCLTGNTADIRDAGSNWRYSILIR
;
A
#
# COMPACT_ATOMS: atom_id res chain seq x y z
N MET A 1 53.05 2.42 35.21
CA MET A 1 52.59 3.47 34.28
C MET A 1 52.92 3.04 32.86
N SER A 2 51.94 2.57 32.09
CA SER A 2 51.82 2.85 30.65
C SER A 2 50.53 2.20 30.13
N MET A 3 49.63 3.03 29.62
CA MET A 3 48.33 2.68 29.06
C MET A 3 48.51 2.01 27.69
N ARG A 4 47.76 0.93 27.43
CA ARG A 4 47.30 0.58 26.07
C ARG A 4 45.78 0.63 26.07
N ARG A 5 45.21 1.67 25.45
CA ARG A 5 43.76 1.84 25.23
C ARG A 5 43.43 1.67 23.75
N SER A 6 42.48 0.77 23.51
CA SER A 6 41.30 0.91 22.62
C SER A 6 41.52 1.11 21.13
N SER A 7 41.44 -0.01 20.37
CA SER A 7 41.25 -0.05 18.91
C SER A 7 39.83 -0.49 18.50
N HIS A 8 38.88 -0.59 19.43
CA HIS A 8 37.57 -1.23 19.18
C HIS A 8 36.40 -0.25 18.96
N ARG A 9 36.65 1.07 18.94
CA ARG A 9 35.57 2.07 18.82
C ARG A 9 35.17 2.45 17.39
N LEU A 10 35.88 1.97 16.36
CA LEU A 10 35.64 2.42 14.98
C LEU A 10 34.68 1.54 14.16
N LEU A 11 34.36 0.32 14.62
CA LEU A 11 33.54 -0.62 13.82
C LEU A 11 32.02 -0.45 13.98
N VAL A 12 31.55 0.11 15.10
CA VAL A 12 30.12 0.16 15.42
C VAL A 12 29.38 1.29 14.68
N LEU A 13 30.09 2.37 14.32
CA LEU A 13 29.49 3.52 13.63
C LEU A 13 29.12 3.25 12.15
N PHE A 14 29.73 2.24 11.52
CA PHE A 14 29.47 1.92 10.11
C PHE A 14 28.20 1.08 9.89
N ALA A 15 27.74 0.31 10.87
CA ALA A 15 26.57 -0.55 10.73
C ALA A 15 25.23 0.21 10.78
N LEU A 16 25.18 1.38 11.45
CA LEU A 16 23.93 2.11 11.66
C LEU A 16 23.46 2.92 10.44
N HIS A 17 24.35 3.17 9.45
CA HIS A 17 24.02 3.92 8.23
C HIS A 17 23.39 3.08 7.10
N VAL A 18 23.23 1.76 7.28
CA VAL A 18 22.78 0.84 6.21
C VAL A 18 21.25 0.62 6.19
N MET A 19 20.49 1.26 7.10
CA MET A 19 19.01 1.15 7.12
C MET A 19 18.32 2.36 6.45
N LEU A 20 18.59 2.61 5.17
CA LEU A 20 17.78 3.47 4.30
C LEU A 20 17.26 2.65 3.10
N PRO A 21 16.03 2.86 2.63
CA PRO A 21 15.45 2.05 1.56
C PRO A 21 16.07 2.44 0.22
N LEU A 22 16.86 1.52 -0.36
CA LEU A 22 17.24 1.56 -1.77
C LEU A 22 16.03 1.10 -2.60
N THR A 23 15.41 2.02 -3.34
CA THR A 23 14.52 1.68 -4.44
C THR A 23 15.36 1.25 -5.65
N LEU A 24 15.16 0.03 -6.12
CA LEU A 24 15.75 -0.51 -7.35
C LEU A 24 14.65 -0.67 -8.40
N ALA A 25 14.88 -0.08 -9.57
CA ALA A 25 14.13 -0.34 -10.79
C ALA A 25 14.63 -1.67 -11.39
N GLU A 26 13.70 -2.54 -11.79
CA GLU A 26 13.98 -3.75 -12.57
C GLU A 26 14.09 -3.40 -14.05
N ASP A 27 15.23 -3.71 -14.67
CA ASP A 27 15.30 -4.07 -16.08
C ASP A 27 15.55 -5.58 -16.17
N ALA A 28 14.69 -6.24 -16.95
CA ALA A 28 14.76 -7.65 -17.25
C ALA A 28 15.89 -7.93 -18.27
N ASP A 29 16.79 -8.87 -17.96
CA ASP A 29 17.03 -9.97 -18.90
C ASP A 29 17.83 -11.15 -18.29
N THR A 30 17.28 -12.33 -18.58
CA THR A 30 17.82 -13.70 -18.61
C THR A 30 19.21 -14.02 -18.02
N SER A 31 19.29 -15.03 -17.14
CA SER A 31 19.84 -16.36 -17.51
C SER A 31 19.61 -17.40 -16.42
N SER A 32 19.47 -18.66 -16.84
CA SER A 32 19.18 -19.85 -16.06
C SER A 32 20.42 -20.45 -15.38
N THR A 33 20.23 -21.15 -14.24
CA THR A 33 20.87 -22.45 -14.00
C THR A 33 20.23 -23.21 -12.83
N ASN A 34 19.84 -24.46 -13.10
CA ASN A 34 19.43 -25.46 -12.12
C ASN A 34 20.63 -25.99 -11.32
N CYS A 35 20.40 -26.45 -10.10
CA CYS A 35 21.04 -27.64 -9.51
C CYS A 35 20.16 -28.22 -8.38
N ASP A 36 19.76 -29.48 -8.56
CA ASP A 36 19.22 -30.40 -7.55
C ASP A 36 20.27 -30.77 -6.47
N GLY A 37 19.79 -31.16 -5.28
CA GLY A 37 20.51 -32.10 -4.40
C GLY A 37 20.61 -31.76 -2.90
N SER A 38 19.77 -32.43 -2.09
CA SER A 38 19.74 -32.62 -0.61
C SER A 38 21.11 -32.87 0.10
N PRO A 39 21.25 -32.85 1.46
CA PRO A 39 20.25 -33.26 2.47
C PRO A 39 20.07 -32.36 3.72
N ASP A 40 18.97 -32.61 4.45
CA ASP A 40 18.59 -32.00 5.72
C ASP A 40 19.72 -31.93 6.77
N PRO A 41 19.77 -30.87 7.60
CA PRO A 41 20.33 -30.96 8.94
C PRO A 41 19.23 -31.00 10.01
N ALA A 42 19.55 -31.78 11.05
CA ALA A 42 18.72 -32.12 12.19
C ALA A 42 18.32 -30.94 13.09
N ALA A 43 17.32 -31.22 13.92
CA ALA A 43 16.70 -30.32 14.89
C ALA A 43 17.68 -29.76 15.93
N GLY A 44 17.58 -28.45 16.19
CA GLY A 44 18.07 -27.82 17.41
C GLY A 44 19.03 -26.64 17.23
N ALA A 45 18.53 -25.51 16.70
CA ALA A 45 18.97 -24.13 17.03
C ALA A 45 18.30 -23.14 16.05
N GLN A 46 17.08 -22.71 16.35
CA GLN A 46 16.42 -21.64 15.58
C GLN A 46 16.81 -20.28 16.18
N GLY A 47 17.80 -19.63 15.55
CA GLY A 47 17.99 -18.18 15.60
C GLY A 47 17.52 -17.58 14.28
N CYS A 48 16.93 -16.39 14.31
CA CYS A 48 16.54 -15.67 13.09
C CYS A 48 17.77 -15.22 12.31
N SER A 49 17.94 -15.70 11.09
CA SER A 49 18.96 -15.20 10.15
C SER A 49 18.41 -14.01 9.39
N ILE A 50 19.15 -12.90 9.37
CA ILE A 50 18.89 -11.76 8.48
C ILE A 50 19.89 -11.87 7.34
N THR A 51 19.48 -12.44 6.21
CA THR A 51 20.29 -12.48 4.99
C THR A 51 20.13 -11.19 4.20
N GLY A 52 21.20 -10.40 4.09
CA GLY A 52 21.30 -9.27 3.16
C GLY A 52 22.26 -9.60 2.00
N ASN A 53 21.82 -9.45 0.76
CA ASN A 53 22.70 -9.56 -0.41
C ASN A 53 23.41 -8.21 -0.65
N PHE A 54 24.71 -8.14 -0.40
CA PHE A 54 25.52 -6.96 -0.74
C PHE A 54 26.02 -7.05 -2.19
N VAL A 55 25.63 -6.10 -3.05
CA VAL A 55 26.14 -5.98 -4.43
C VAL A 55 27.18 -4.86 -4.50
N PHE A 56 28.45 -5.21 -4.75
CA PHE A 56 29.54 -4.24 -4.91
C PHE A 56 29.70 -3.85 -6.38
N HIS A 57 29.53 -2.56 -6.69
CA HIS A 57 29.91 -1.99 -7.99
C HIS A 57 31.34 -1.44 -7.87
N SER A 58 32.33 -2.18 -8.38
CA SER A 58 33.72 -1.68 -8.41
C SER A 58 33.94 -0.84 -9.67
N GLY A 59 33.83 0.47 -9.56
CA GLY A 59 34.50 1.39 -10.46
C GLY A 59 36.01 1.29 -10.22
N ASN A 60 36.74 0.81 -11.23
CA ASN A 60 38.20 0.66 -11.33
C ASN A 60 39.02 1.36 -10.24
N CYS A 61 39.45 0.64 -9.19
CA CYS A 61 40.63 0.94 -8.33
C CYS A 61 40.86 -0.06 -7.17
N VAL A 62 40.31 -1.29 -7.20
CA VAL A 62 40.54 -2.27 -6.12
C VAL A 62 41.16 -3.53 -6.71
N ASP A 63 42.26 -3.99 -6.13
CA ASP A 63 42.91 -5.23 -6.55
C ASP A 63 41.92 -6.40 -6.39
N LYS A 64 41.87 -7.30 -7.38
CA LYS A 64 40.99 -8.47 -7.35
C LYS A 64 41.26 -9.37 -6.13
N SER A 65 42.49 -9.38 -5.60
CA SER A 65 42.81 -10.10 -4.36
C SER A 65 42.21 -9.45 -3.14
N GLU A 66 42.21 -8.11 -3.07
CA GLU A 66 41.57 -7.36 -1.98
C GLU A 66 40.05 -7.51 -2.02
N LEU A 67 39.43 -7.46 -3.20
CA LEU A 67 37.99 -7.69 -3.35
C LEU A 67 37.61 -9.13 -2.95
N LYS A 68 38.47 -10.11 -3.24
CA LYS A 68 38.24 -11.51 -2.86
C LYS A 68 38.37 -11.69 -1.34
N GLU A 69 39.38 -11.10 -0.71
CA GLU A 69 39.55 -11.13 0.74
C GLU A 69 38.41 -10.39 1.45
N LEU A 70 37.96 -9.24 0.91
CA LEU A 70 36.81 -8.51 1.44
C LEU A 70 35.53 -9.35 1.34
N LYS A 71 35.28 -10.01 0.19
CA LYS A 71 34.12 -10.90 0.00
C LYS A 71 34.17 -12.09 0.95
N THR A 72 35.33 -12.71 1.15
CA THR A 72 35.48 -13.82 2.11
C THR A 72 35.24 -13.35 3.54
N ARG A 73 35.78 -12.20 3.95
CA ARG A 73 35.51 -11.61 5.28
C ARG A 73 34.04 -11.19 5.46
N LEU A 74 33.38 -10.68 4.42
CA LEU A 74 31.96 -10.34 4.45
C LEU A 74 31.05 -11.59 4.46
N GLN A 75 31.46 -12.67 3.81
CA GLN A 75 30.78 -13.97 3.90
C GLN A 75 30.93 -14.62 5.28
N GLU A 76 32.02 -14.36 6.00
CA GLU A 76 32.15 -14.73 7.42
C GLU A 76 31.29 -13.84 8.33
N LEU A 77 30.99 -12.61 7.92
CA LEU A 77 30.10 -11.67 8.62
C LEU A 77 28.61 -11.82 8.26
N SER A 78 28.25 -12.72 7.34
CA SER A 78 26.88 -12.83 6.82
C SER A 78 25.86 -13.41 7.81
N GLU A 79 26.31 -13.83 9.00
CA GLU A 79 25.43 -14.11 10.13
C GLU A 79 25.89 -13.32 11.36
N PHE A 80 25.51 -12.05 11.44
CA PHE A 80 25.52 -11.36 12.73
C PHE A 80 24.37 -11.92 13.58
N ARG A 81 24.62 -13.04 14.24
CA ARG A 81 23.70 -13.59 15.23
C ARG A 81 23.85 -12.77 16.50
N VAL A 82 22.83 -11.97 16.77
CA VAL A 82 22.65 -11.35 18.08
C VAL A 82 22.49 -12.50 19.08
N PRO A 83 23.40 -12.65 20.07
CA PRO A 83 23.37 -13.79 20.96
C PRO A 83 22.06 -13.81 21.76
N ASP A 84 21.45 -14.98 21.80
CA ASP A 84 20.25 -15.27 22.55
C ASP A 84 20.66 -15.65 23.96
N VAL A 85 20.70 -14.67 24.85
CA VAL A 85 21.16 -14.87 26.22
C VAL A 85 20.08 -14.45 27.19
N GLU A 86 19.36 -15.43 27.72
CA GLU A 86 18.51 -15.24 28.88
C GLU A 86 19.38 -15.17 30.14
N GLY A 87 19.14 -14.15 30.97
CA GLY A 87 19.71 -14.09 32.33
C GLY A 87 21.06 -13.40 32.50
N GLU A 88 21.75 -12.97 31.43
CA GLU A 88 22.96 -12.16 31.60
C GLU A 88 22.60 -10.71 31.97
N THR A 89 23.11 -10.27 33.12
CA THR A 89 23.06 -8.87 33.56
C THR A 89 24.00 -8.05 32.67
N CYS A 90 23.51 -6.94 32.11
CA CYS A 90 24.36 -6.02 31.36
C CYS A 90 25.44 -5.45 32.29
N ILE A 91 26.70 -5.55 31.87
CA ILE A 91 27.85 -5.01 32.60
C ILE A 91 28.61 -4.01 31.74
N SER A 92 29.45 -3.20 32.37
CA SER A 92 30.15 -2.09 31.71
C SER A 92 31.03 -2.52 30.52
N GLU A 93 31.54 -3.75 30.54
CA GLU A 93 32.33 -4.35 29.45
C GLU A 93 31.50 -4.69 28.21
N GLN A 94 30.18 -4.86 28.39
CA GLN A 94 29.22 -5.17 27.33
C GLN A 94 28.51 -3.90 26.82
N ALA A 95 28.87 -2.70 27.28
CA ALA A 95 28.23 -1.46 26.82
C ALA A 95 28.29 -1.33 25.28
N GLY A 96 27.13 -1.16 24.64
CA GLY A 96 26.95 -1.13 23.19
C GLY A 96 26.64 -2.50 22.55
N ALA A 97 26.67 -3.60 23.31
CA ALA A 97 26.24 -4.91 22.82
C ALA A 97 24.73 -4.92 22.55
N LEU A 98 24.33 -5.72 21.56
CA LEU A 98 22.93 -5.99 21.23
C LEU A 98 22.54 -7.39 21.69
N ARG A 99 21.31 -7.57 22.17
CA ARG A 99 20.69 -8.88 22.40
C ARG A 99 19.24 -8.91 21.93
N TYR A 100 18.71 -10.10 21.62
CA TYR A 100 17.28 -10.28 21.37
C TYR A 100 16.63 -10.91 22.61
N ASN A 101 15.65 -10.23 23.18
CA ASN A 101 14.89 -10.74 24.32
C ASN A 101 13.64 -11.47 23.80
N ARG A 102 13.63 -12.80 23.89
CA ARG A 102 12.51 -13.64 23.43
C ARG A 102 11.23 -13.41 24.22
N ALA A 103 11.33 -13.19 25.53
CA ALA A 103 10.17 -13.00 26.40
C ALA A 103 9.38 -11.73 26.04
N THR A 104 10.08 -10.67 25.62
CA THR A 104 9.45 -9.41 25.18
C THR A 104 9.41 -9.22 23.67
N THR A 105 9.99 -10.15 22.90
CA THR A 105 10.14 -10.09 21.43
C THR A 105 10.84 -8.83 20.92
N GLN A 106 11.76 -8.27 21.70
CA GLN A 106 12.41 -6.98 21.42
C GLN A 106 13.93 -7.09 21.35
N LEU A 107 14.53 -6.30 20.45
CA LEU A 107 15.97 -6.04 20.48
C LEU A 107 16.30 -5.15 21.68
N GLN A 108 17.41 -5.40 22.36
CA GLN A 108 17.90 -4.63 23.49
C GLN A 108 19.37 -4.22 23.29
N VAL A 109 19.76 -3.08 23.85
CA VAL A 109 21.14 -2.57 23.88
C VAL A 109 21.61 -2.46 25.33
N CYS A 110 22.84 -2.90 25.62
CA CYS A 110 23.44 -2.75 26.93
C CYS A 110 24.05 -1.35 27.09
N ASP A 111 23.61 -0.58 28.09
CA ASP A 111 24.17 0.76 28.38
C ASP A 111 25.41 0.71 29.30
N GLY A 112 25.82 -0.48 29.71
CA GLY A 112 26.90 -0.74 30.66
C GLY A 112 26.44 -1.03 32.09
N GLN A 113 25.14 -0.95 32.37
CA GLN A 113 24.53 -1.30 33.66
C GLN A 113 23.24 -2.11 33.50
N THR A 114 22.45 -1.80 32.47
CA THR A 114 21.15 -2.40 32.22
C THR A 114 20.92 -2.63 30.73
N TRP A 115 20.14 -3.65 30.42
CA TRP A 115 19.66 -3.90 29.07
C TRP A 115 18.45 -3.02 28.81
N GLN A 116 18.61 -2.03 27.94
CA GLN A 116 17.55 -1.13 27.50
C GLN A 116 16.90 -1.70 26.25
N ASN A 117 15.58 -1.58 26.08
CA ASN A 117 14.96 -1.92 24.81
C ASN A 117 15.56 -1.00 23.73
N ALA A 118 16.08 -1.60 22.65
CA ALA A 118 16.57 -0.88 21.48
C ALA A 118 15.42 -0.26 20.67
N ALA A 119 14.18 -0.38 21.16
CA ALA A 119 13.16 0.59 20.87
C ALA A 119 13.66 1.94 21.41
N GLY A 120 14.27 2.76 20.54
CA GLY A 120 14.15 4.20 20.72
C GLY A 120 12.69 4.50 21.05
N GLU A 121 12.44 5.48 21.93
CA GLU A 121 11.09 6.00 22.21
C GLU A 121 10.26 5.83 20.96
N ALA A 122 9.17 5.05 21.02
CA ALA A 122 8.40 4.68 19.84
C ALA A 122 8.15 5.97 19.05
N VAL A 123 8.97 6.21 18.02
CA VAL A 123 8.92 7.45 17.27
C VAL A 123 7.58 7.28 16.60
N SER A 124 6.58 8.01 17.11
CA SER A 124 5.21 7.97 16.57
C SER A 124 5.38 8.00 15.07
N ARG A 125 5.05 6.91 14.38
CA ARG A 125 5.33 6.87 12.95
C ARG A 125 4.43 7.91 12.32
N ARG A 126 4.86 8.51 11.21
CA ARG A 126 4.03 9.50 10.52
C ARG A 126 2.64 8.90 10.26
N GLY A 127 1.62 9.64 10.62
CA GLY A 127 0.22 9.28 10.52
C GLY A 127 -0.33 8.37 11.63
N GLU A 128 0.44 7.98 12.65
CA GLU A 128 -0.09 7.18 13.76
C GLU A 128 -0.87 8.02 14.80
N SER A 129 -0.65 9.34 14.83
CA SER A 129 -1.36 10.25 15.74
C SER A 129 -1.71 11.58 15.08
N GLU A 130 -2.72 12.25 15.63
CA GLU A 130 -3.17 13.58 15.19
C GLU A 130 -2.06 14.63 15.30
N GLY A 131 -1.19 14.52 16.32
CA GLY A 131 -0.04 15.41 16.52
C GLY A 131 1.16 15.10 15.62
N ASN A 132 1.13 14.00 14.86
CA ASN A 132 2.15 13.66 13.87
C ASN A 132 1.51 13.09 12.58
N PRO A 133 0.67 13.88 11.89
CA PRO A 133 -0.02 13.44 10.68
C PRO A 133 0.96 13.33 9.51
N ALA A 134 0.70 12.40 8.60
CA ALA A 134 1.40 12.36 7.31
C ALA A 134 0.71 13.26 6.28
N MET A 135 1.32 13.52 5.12
CA MET A 135 0.69 14.19 3.99
C MET A 135 -0.35 13.31 3.29
N SER A 136 -0.13 12.00 3.24
CA SER A 136 -1.02 11.06 2.57
C SER A 136 -0.79 9.62 3.04
N CYS A 137 -1.71 8.72 2.68
CA CYS A 137 -1.51 7.28 2.87
C CYS A 137 -0.25 6.77 2.15
N ARG A 138 0.15 7.39 1.04
CA ARG A 138 1.38 7.04 0.32
C ARG A 138 2.62 7.32 1.16
N GLU A 139 2.68 8.48 1.78
CA GLU A 139 3.79 8.82 2.67
C GLU A 139 3.91 7.82 3.83
N ILE A 140 2.77 7.51 4.48
CA ILE A 140 2.70 6.53 5.58
C ILE A 140 3.27 5.18 5.11
N PHE A 141 2.86 4.70 3.95
CA PHE A 141 3.37 3.45 3.38
C PHE A 141 4.88 3.51 3.13
N THR A 142 5.37 4.56 2.49
CA THR A 142 6.80 4.74 2.22
C THR A 142 7.65 4.94 3.47
N SER A 143 7.04 5.36 4.59
CA SER A 143 7.69 5.49 5.89
C SER A 143 7.81 4.18 6.68
N GLY A 144 7.31 3.06 6.13
CA GLY A 144 7.46 1.72 6.73
C GLY A 144 6.19 1.17 7.38
N SER A 145 5.03 1.81 7.21
CA SER A 145 3.75 1.33 7.74
C SER A 145 2.93 0.62 6.66
N TYR A 146 3.00 -0.72 6.66
CA TYR A 146 2.45 -1.57 5.60
C TYR A 146 1.10 -2.23 5.92
N ARG A 147 0.49 -1.93 7.06
CA ARG A 147 -0.81 -2.51 7.47
C ARG A 147 -1.95 -1.56 7.13
N SER A 148 -3.00 -2.05 6.46
CA SER A 148 -4.22 -1.25 6.25
C SER A 148 -4.83 -0.88 7.61
N GLY A 149 -5.42 0.31 7.72
CA GLY A 149 -5.97 0.78 8.98
C GLY A 149 -6.27 2.28 9.02
N LEU A 150 -6.59 2.76 10.23
CA LEU A 150 -6.82 4.17 10.51
C LEU A 150 -5.49 4.90 10.70
N TYR A 151 -5.33 6.02 10.02
CA TYR A 151 -4.18 6.91 10.12
C TYR A 151 -4.61 8.37 10.05
N TRP A 152 -3.74 9.27 10.47
CA TRP A 152 -3.93 10.72 10.42
C TRP A 152 -3.18 11.31 9.23
N ILE A 153 -3.90 12.06 8.40
CA ILE A 153 -3.31 12.81 7.28
C ILE A 153 -3.60 14.30 7.40
N ARG A 154 -2.72 15.11 6.80
CA ARG A 154 -2.95 16.54 6.56
C ARG A 154 -3.91 16.70 5.38
N LEU A 155 -4.74 17.72 5.46
CA LEU A 155 -5.72 18.02 4.42
C LEU A 155 -5.09 18.77 3.24
N SER A 156 -4.07 19.59 3.50
CA SER A 156 -3.27 20.25 2.47
C SER A 156 -1.80 20.37 2.91
N ALA A 157 -0.92 20.74 1.98
CA ALA A 157 0.48 21.01 2.30
C ALA A 157 0.69 22.36 3.01
N GLN A 158 -0.31 23.26 2.95
CA GLN A 158 -0.21 24.64 3.43
C GLN A 158 -1.03 24.90 4.70
N ASP A 159 -1.89 23.96 5.11
CA ASP A 159 -2.80 24.09 6.26
C ASP A 159 -2.46 23.06 7.36
N GLU A 160 -2.85 23.37 8.59
CA GLU A 160 -2.76 22.50 9.76
C GLU A 160 -3.98 21.57 9.90
N GLY A 161 -4.98 21.70 9.03
CA GLY A 161 -6.12 20.78 8.99
C GLY A 161 -5.66 19.32 8.90
N VAL A 162 -6.20 18.48 9.78
CA VAL A 162 -5.93 17.03 9.83
C VAL A 162 -7.22 16.24 9.84
N ALA A 163 -7.19 15.02 9.31
CA ALA A 163 -8.28 14.07 9.41
C ALA A 163 -7.77 12.65 9.63
N GLN A 164 -8.54 11.88 10.39
CA GLN A 164 -8.36 10.45 10.46
C GLN A 164 -9.02 9.79 9.25
N VAL A 165 -8.28 8.93 8.57
CA VAL A 165 -8.66 8.30 7.31
C VAL A 165 -8.35 6.81 7.32
N TRP A 166 -8.96 6.05 6.42
CA TRP A 166 -8.62 4.65 6.19
C TRP A 166 -7.62 4.53 5.04
N CYS A 167 -6.41 4.05 5.34
CA CYS A 167 -5.40 3.75 4.34
C CYS A 167 -5.40 2.26 3.97
N GLU A 168 -5.47 1.98 2.69
CA GLU A 168 -5.27 0.67 2.09
C GLU A 168 -3.80 0.45 1.73
N MET A 169 -3.13 -0.38 2.54
CA MET A 169 -1.72 -0.71 2.37
C MET A 169 -1.50 -2.04 1.64
N GLY A 170 -2.46 -2.96 1.71
CA GLY A 170 -2.37 -4.28 1.08
C GLY A 170 -2.68 -4.27 -0.42
N PHE A 171 -3.26 -3.20 -0.94
CA PHE A 171 -3.61 -3.08 -2.36
C PHE A 171 -2.47 -2.40 -3.15
N LYS A 172 -2.01 -3.05 -4.23
CA LYS A 172 -1.09 -2.54 -5.27
C LYS A 172 -0.09 -1.47 -4.83
N ASP A 173 1.10 -1.90 -4.41
CA ASP A 173 2.20 -1.04 -3.93
C ASP A 173 1.83 -0.14 -2.74
N GLY A 174 0.64 -0.35 -2.15
CA GLY A 174 0.12 0.29 -0.95
C GLY A 174 -0.02 1.81 -0.99
N GLY A 175 -0.46 2.36 0.15
CA GLY A 175 -0.56 3.79 0.38
C GLY A 175 -1.78 4.45 -0.25
N TRP A 176 -2.87 3.69 -0.45
CA TRP A 176 -4.10 4.20 -1.05
C TRP A 176 -5.03 4.79 0.01
N LEU A 177 -5.57 5.97 -0.23
CA LEU A 177 -6.61 6.57 0.59
C LEU A 177 -7.99 6.08 0.11
N ARG A 178 -8.79 5.47 0.98
CA ARG A 178 -10.18 5.16 0.64
C ARG A 178 -11.08 6.37 0.87
N VAL A 179 -11.73 6.82 -0.20
CA VAL A 179 -12.64 7.99 -0.19
C VAL A 179 -14.11 7.61 -0.39
N PHE A 180 -14.37 6.35 -0.75
CA PHE A 180 -15.71 5.80 -0.90
C PHE A 180 -15.71 4.30 -0.69
N ASN A 181 -16.76 3.79 -0.04
CA ASN A 181 -17.06 2.36 0.07
C ASN A 181 -18.57 2.15 0.02
N MET A 182 -19.01 1.07 -0.61
CA MET A 182 -20.40 0.62 -0.55
C MET A 182 -20.45 -0.89 -0.35
N MET A 183 -21.06 -1.31 0.75
CA MET A 183 -21.35 -2.71 1.05
C MET A 183 -22.63 -3.13 0.33
N ALA A 184 -22.59 -4.33 -0.27
CA ALA A 184 -23.66 -4.94 -1.05
C ALA A 184 -24.08 -4.12 -2.29
N LYS A 185 -24.11 -4.77 -3.44
CA LYS A 185 -24.63 -4.16 -4.66
C LYS A 185 -26.13 -3.95 -4.54
N GLY A 186 -26.66 -2.89 -5.17
CA GLY A 186 -28.10 -2.82 -5.43
C GLY A 186 -28.52 -3.93 -6.41
N ALA A 187 -29.51 -4.74 -6.07
CA ALA A 187 -30.07 -5.70 -7.02
C ALA A 187 -31.14 -5.06 -7.92
N THR A 188 -31.63 -3.87 -7.54
CA THR A 188 -32.78 -3.21 -8.16
C THR A 188 -32.44 -1.82 -8.71
N LYS A 189 -33.33 -1.30 -9.56
CA LYS A 189 -33.28 0.07 -10.09
C LYS A 189 -33.27 1.13 -8.99
N ASP A 190 -34.01 0.92 -7.92
CA ASP A 190 -34.13 1.90 -6.84
C ASP A 190 -32.86 1.95 -5.99
N GLU A 191 -32.29 0.79 -5.66
CA GLU A 191 -30.99 0.72 -4.96
C GLU A 191 -29.87 1.31 -5.81
N ALA A 192 -29.97 1.16 -7.13
CA ALA A 192 -29.06 1.82 -8.03
C ALA A 192 -29.16 3.34 -8.00
N ALA A 193 -30.39 3.86 -8.14
CA ALA A 193 -30.68 5.28 -8.04
C ALA A 193 -30.14 5.85 -6.72
N ALA A 194 -30.29 5.10 -5.62
CA ALA A 194 -29.73 5.46 -4.32
C ALA A 194 -28.20 5.60 -4.36
N MET A 195 -27.46 4.63 -4.93
CA MET A 195 -25.99 4.72 -5.02
C MET A 195 -25.51 5.91 -5.87
N TYR A 196 -26.14 6.20 -7.01
CA TYR A 196 -25.76 7.36 -7.81
C TYR A 196 -26.01 8.67 -7.08
N ASN A 197 -27.11 8.76 -6.35
CA ASN A 197 -27.38 9.90 -5.49
C ASN A 197 -26.32 10.07 -4.38
N ILE A 198 -25.66 8.99 -3.97
CA ILE A 198 -24.52 9.03 -3.04
C ILE A 198 -23.25 9.51 -3.77
N ILE A 199 -22.88 8.89 -4.90
CA ILE A 199 -21.62 9.18 -5.61
C ILE A 199 -21.56 10.61 -6.15
N LYS A 200 -22.69 11.21 -6.54
CA LYS A 200 -22.70 12.61 -6.98
C LYS A 200 -22.49 13.63 -5.86
N ARG A 201 -22.46 13.20 -4.59
CA ARG A 201 -22.21 14.08 -3.45
C ARG A 201 -20.73 14.07 -3.12
N ASN A 202 -20.15 15.26 -2.96
CA ASN A 202 -18.86 15.43 -2.29
C ASN A 202 -19.13 15.85 -0.84
N GLY A 203 -18.53 15.15 0.12
CA GLY A 203 -18.68 15.41 1.55
C GLY A 203 -17.33 15.61 2.24
N PRO A 204 -17.32 16.16 3.47
CA PRO A 204 -16.10 16.36 4.24
C PRO A 204 -15.30 15.07 4.39
N ILE A 205 -13.99 15.15 4.21
CA ILE A 205 -13.06 14.05 4.42
C ILE A 205 -13.27 13.40 5.80
N GLN A 206 -13.35 12.07 5.81
CA GLN A 206 -13.43 11.24 7.01
C GLN A 206 -12.99 9.81 6.69
N ALA A 207 -12.80 9.00 7.73
CA ALA A 207 -12.45 7.59 7.56
C ALA A 207 -13.57 6.78 6.88
N VAL A 208 -13.20 6.09 5.80
CA VAL A 208 -14.09 5.18 5.08
C VAL A 208 -13.69 3.73 5.35
N LEU A 209 -14.37 3.13 6.31
CA LEU A 209 -14.10 1.76 6.76
C LEU A 209 -14.51 0.71 5.71
N PRO A 210 -13.86 -0.47 5.69
CA PRO A 210 -14.14 -1.50 4.69
C PRO A 210 -15.53 -2.13 4.78
N ASN A 211 -16.14 -2.06 5.96
CA ASN A 211 -17.41 -2.67 6.29
C ASN A 211 -18.56 -1.66 6.37
N THR A 212 -18.38 -0.42 5.87
CA THR A 212 -19.41 0.63 5.91
C THR A 212 -19.85 1.04 4.51
N THR A 213 -21.08 1.56 4.40
CA THR A 213 -21.56 2.22 3.17
C THR A 213 -21.46 3.72 3.35
N SER A 214 -20.82 4.38 2.38
CA SER A 214 -20.58 5.82 2.38
C SER A 214 -21.85 6.59 2.02
N GLY A 215 -21.99 7.80 2.58
CA GLY A 215 -23.05 8.74 2.24
C GLY A 215 -22.67 9.71 1.11
N ALA A 216 -21.39 9.85 0.82
CA ALA A 216 -20.85 10.69 -0.24
C ALA A 216 -19.48 10.13 -0.65
N ILE A 217 -18.86 10.73 -1.67
CA ILE A 217 -17.40 10.65 -1.82
C ILE A 217 -16.79 11.66 -0.84
N TYR A 218 -15.90 11.21 0.03
CA TYR A 218 -15.35 12.02 1.11
C TYR A 218 -13.99 12.57 0.72
N THR A 219 -13.98 13.66 -0.04
CA THR A 219 -12.78 14.35 -0.51
C THR A 219 -12.80 15.85 -0.23
N GLN A 220 -13.94 16.41 0.18
CA GLN A 220 -14.05 17.83 0.48
C GLN A 220 -13.07 18.23 1.59
N GLY A 221 -12.26 19.25 1.30
CA GLY A 221 -11.21 19.74 2.19
C GLY A 221 -9.82 19.19 1.86
N LEU A 222 -9.70 18.11 1.09
CA LEU A 222 -8.40 17.64 0.61
C LEU A 222 -7.87 18.52 -0.52
N ASP A 223 -6.57 18.80 -0.51
CA ASP A 223 -5.86 19.29 -1.68
C ASP A 223 -5.64 18.13 -2.67
N LEU A 224 -6.63 17.95 -3.54
CA LEU A 224 -6.63 16.91 -4.57
C LEU A 224 -5.51 17.09 -5.61
N GLY A 225 -4.83 18.24 -5.66
CA GLY A 225 -3.64 18.43 -6.48
C GLY A 225 -2.45 17.56 -6.06
N MET A 226 -2.47 17.01 -4.83
CA MET A 226 -1.41 16.14 -4.30
C MET A 226 -1.61 14.65 -4.60
N TYR A 227 -2.80 14.28 -5.10
CA TYR A 227 -3.15 12.90 -5.44
C TYR A 227 -3.15 12.79 -6.96
N HIS A 228 -2.66 11.68 -7.50
CA HIS A 228 -2.42 11.52 -8.92
C HIS A 228 -3.06 10.27 -9.50
N GLU A 229 -3.41 9.29 -8.67
CA GLU A 229 -3.96 8.02 -9.11
C GLU A 229 -5.35 7.81 -8.55
N VAL A 230 -6.24 7.23 -9.36
CA VAL A 230 -7.58 6.83 -8.92
C VAL A 230 -7.84 5.39 -9.32
N VAL A 231 -8.44 4.66 -8.39
CA VAL A 231 -8.96 3.32 -8.61
C VAL A 231 -10.43 3.31 -8.26
N TYR A 232 -11.24 2.83 -9.20
CA TYR A 232 -12.62 2.43 -8.94
C TYR A 232 -12.60 0.90 -8.99
N GLY A 233 -13.08 0.23 -7.94
CA GLY A 233 -12.84 -1.21 -7.79
C GLY A 233 -13.88 -1.99 -7.01
N TRP A 234 -13.91 -3.30 -7.26
CA TRP A 234 -14.65 -4.29 -6.48
C TRP A 234 -13.70 -5.17 -5.66
N ALA A 235 -14.10 -5.46 -4.43
CA ALA A 235 -13.48 -6.44 -3.54
C ALA A 235 -14.53 -7.47 -3.09
N LYS A 236 -14.11 -8.71 -2.86
CA LYS A 236 -15.00 -9.86 -2.61
C LYS A 236 -15.71 -9.82 -1.26
N SER A 237 -15.12 -9.15 -0.28
CA SER A 237 -15.68 -8.93 1.06
C SER A 237 -15.18 -7.61 1.64
N SER A 238 -15.61 -7.27 2.86
CA SER A 238 -15.02 -6.18 3.65
C SER A 238 -13.51 -6.35 3.82
N ASP A 239 -13.05 -7.59 3.99
CA ASP A 239 -11.69 -7.87 4.42
C ASP A 239 -10.73 -8.07 3.24
N ASP A 240 -11.28 -8.31 2.04
CA ASP A 240 -10.51 -8.47 0.82
C ASP A 240 -10.05 -7.13 0.25
N VAL A 241 -8.90 -7.14 -0.41
CA VAL A 241 -8.43 -6.03 -1.24
C VAL A 241 -9.22 -5.95 -2.55
N VAL A 242 -9.19 -4.77 -3.18
CA VAL A 242 -9.76 -4.57 -4.52
C VAL A 242 -9.05 -5.45 -5.53
N SER A 243 -9.80 -6.18 -6.36
CA SER A 243 -9.27 -7.15 -7.34
C SER A 243 -9.75 -6.92 -8.77
N HIS A 244 -10.98 -6.41 -8.96
CA HIS A 244 -11.53 -6.06 -10.28
C HIS A 244 -11.74 -4.56 -10.35
N TYR A 245 -10.92 -3.86 -11.13
CA TYR A 245 -10.90 -2.40 -11.06
C TYR A 245 -10.50 -1.72 -12.36
N GLY A 246 -10.99 -0.49 -12.47
CA GLY A 246 -10.53 0.50 -13.42
C GLY A 246 -9.63 1.50 -12.72
N TYR A 247 -8.60 1.97 -13.41
CA TYR A 247 -7.74 3.01 -12.87
C TYR A 247 -7.29 4.00 -13.93
N TYR A 248 -6.96 5.21 -13.48
CA TYR A 248 -6.28 6.20 -14.31
C TYR A 248 -5.31 7.01 -13.45
N ARG A 249 -4.45 7.77 -14.14
CA ARG A 249 -3.47 8.66 -13.52
C ARG A 249 -3.50 10.01 -14.22
N ASP A 250 -3.36 11.07 -13.44
CA ASP A 250 -3.14 12.43 -13.92
C ASP A 250 -1.92 13.03 -13.23
N ASP A 251 -0.90 13.42 -14.00
CA ASP A 251 0.34 14.00 -13.48
C ASP A 251 0.15 15.44 -12.97
N LEU A 252 -0.95 16.10 -13.32
CA LEU A 252 -1.32 17.43 -12.80
C LEU A 252 -2.13 17.37 -11.49
N GLY A 253 -2.44 16.15 -11.04
CA GLY A 253 -3.23 15.88 -9.84
C GLY A 253 -4.73 15.80 -10.11
N LEU A 254 -5.52 15.43 -9.11
CA LEU A 254 -6.94 15.10 -9.26
C LEU A 254 -7.89 16.29 -9.05
N LYS A 255 -7.37 17.51 -8.95
CA LYS A 255 -8.20 18.72 -8.81
C LYS A 255 -9.04 18.94 -10.07
N GLY A 256 -10.33 19.17 -9.90
CA GLY A 256 -11.31 19.33 -10.98
C GLY A 256 -11.84 18.01 -11.57
N HIS A 257 -11.36 16.85 -11.10
CA HIS A 257 -11.80 15.56 -11.63
C HIS A 257 -13.23 15.24 -11.18
N CYS A 258 -14.05 14.78 -12.13
CA CYS A 258 -15.42 14.36 -11.86
C CYS A 258 -15.47 13.26 -10.78
N TYR A 259 -16.46 13.34 -9.90
CA TYR A 259 -16.69 12.51 -8.72
C TYR A 259 -15.63 12.61 -7.63
N ILE A 260 -14.36 12.86 -7.96
CA ILE A 260 -13.29 13.01 -6.97
C ILE A 260 -13.32 14.42 -6.37
N ASP A 261 -13.37 15.48 -7.16
CA ASP A 261 -13.45 16.86 -6.67
C ASP A 261 -14.89 17.37 -6.63
N GLY A 262 -15.75 16.87 -7.51
CA GLY A 262 -17.16 17.23 -7.53
C GLY A 262 -17.91 16.62 -8.70
N PHE A 263 -19.22 16.86 -8.76
CA PHE A 263 -20.05 16.39 -9.86
C PHE A 263 -19.96 17.34 -11.06
N CYS A 264 -19.72 16.80 -12.25
CA CYS A 264 -19.46 17.58 -13.47
C CYS A 264 -20.61 17.56 -14.49
N GLY A 265 -21.84 17.29 -14.05
CA GLY A 265 -23.01 17.17 -14.92
C GLY A 265 -23.11 15.82 -15.60
N ASP A 266 -24.12 15.66 -16.44
CA ASP A 266 -24.40 14.41 -17.17
C ASP A 266 -23.67 14.38 -18.53
N ASN A 267 -23.31 13.18 -19.02
CA ASN A 267 -22.59 12.95 -20.27
C ASN A 267 -21.21 13.63 -20.37
N THR A 268 -20.58 13.92 -19.23
CA THR A 268 -19.26 14.56 -19.15
C THR A 268 -18.19 13.51 -19.02
N VAL A 269 -17.11 13.61 -19.79
CA VAL A 269 -15.95 12.73 -19.65
C VAL A 269 -15.36 12.86 -18.25
N VAL A 270 -15.26 11.72 -17.55
CA VAL A 270 -14.59 11.62 -16.25
C VAL A 270 -13.10 11.37 -16.44
N ALA A 271 -12.74 10.35 -17.21
CA ALA A 271 -11.34 10.01 -17.50
C ALA A 271 -11.24 8.94 -18.61
N THR A 272 -10.05 8.76 -19.16
CA THR A 272 -9.68 7.54 -19.87
C THR A 272 -9.09 6.53 -18.88
N MET A 273 -9.83 5.48 -18.56
CA MET A 273 -9.45 4.46 -17.58
C MET A 273 -8.86 3.23 -18.25
N THR A 274 -7.93 2.56 -17.56
CA THR A 274 -7.33 1.28 -17.93
C THR A 274 -7.94 0.16 -17.09
N SER A 275 -8.34 -0.94 -17.73
CA SER A 275 -8.82 -2.15 -17.02
C SER A 275 -7.66 -2.87 -16.35
N SER A 276 -7.83 -3.27 -15.09
CA SER A 276 -6.86 -4.14 -14.40
C SER A 276 -6.77 -5.53 -15.02
N VAL A 277 -7.84 -5.98 -15.69
CA VAL A 277 -7.99 -7.34 -16.22
C VAL A 277 -7.60 -7.41 -17.69
N THR A 278 -8.24 -6.59 -18.54
CA THR A 278 -8.02 -6.66 -20.00
C THR A 278 -6.90 -5.75 -20.49
N ARG A 279 -6.45 -4.80 -19.65
CA ARG A 279 -5.48 -3.74 -20.00
C ARG A 279 -5.96 -2.77 -21.08
N GLU A 280 -7.19 -2.89 -21.55
CA GLU A 280 -7.77 -1.94 -22.50
C GLU A 280 -7.99 -0.57 -21.84
N LYS A 281 -7.78 0.48 -22.63
CA LYS A 281 -8.10 1.86 -22.25
C LYS A 281 -9.43 2.28 -22.84
N LYS A 282 -10.27 2.94 -22.04
CA LYS A 282 -11.59 3.44 -22.46
C LYS A 282 -11.91 4.77 -21.80
N GLU A 283 -12.51 5.67 -22.56
CA GLU A 283 -13.11 6.88 -22.01
C GLU A 283 -14.38 6.52 -21.23
N ILE A 284 -14.50 7.06 -20.02
CA ILE A 284 -15.64 6.89 -19.13
C ILE A 284 -16.30 8.26 -18.94
N LYS A 285 -17.63 8.34 -19.02
CA LYS A 285 -18.39 9.58 -18.81
C LYS A 285 -19.34 9.47 -17.63
N THR A 286 -19.83 10.58 -17.11
CA THR A 286 -20.98 10.63 -16.20
C THR A 286 -22.26 10.32 -17.01
N GLY A 287 -23.25 9.66 -16.41
CA GLY A 287 -24.49 9.31 -17.13
C GLY A 287 -25.54 10.42 -17.12
N SER A 288 -26.22 10.62 -18.27
CA SER A 288 -27.69 10.63 -18.43
C SER A 288 -28.02 10.71 -19.93
N ASP A 289 -28.15 9.55 -20.57
CA ASP A 289 -28.66 9.48 -21.96
C ASP A 289 -30.20 9.39 -21.90
N PRO A 290 -30.96 10.21 -22.65
CA PRO A 290 -32.43 10.21 -22.60
C PRO A 290 -33.08 8.87 -22.98
N SER A 291 -32.36 7.97 -23.64
CA SER A 291 -32.85 6.66 -24.06
C SER A 291 -32.43 5.50 -23.15
N TYR A 292 -31.55 5.74 -22.16
CA TYR A 292 -31.05 4.68 -21.29
C TYR A 292 -30.98 5.11 -19.82
N PRO A 293 -31.75 4.49 -18.92
CA PRO A 293 -31.77 4.82 -17.48
C PRO A 293 -30.53 4.26 -16.74
N HIS A 294 -29.35 4.61 -17.20
CA HIS A 294 -28.09 4.28 -16.56
C HIS A 294 -27.85 5.20 -15.35
N VAL A 295 -27.40 4.60 -14.27
CA VAL A 295 -27.22 5.28 -12.99
C VAL A 295 -25.76 5.12 -12.59
N GLY A 296 -24.89 6.06 -13.01
CA GLY A 296 -23.43 6.00 -12.76
C GLY A 296 -22.56 6.55 -13.89
N LEU A 297 -21.30 6.10 -13.94
CA LEU A 297 -20.28 6.43 -14.95
C LEU A 297 -20.50 5.62 -16.24
N GLY A 298 -21.16 6.14 -17.30
CA GLY A 298 -21.64 5.43 -18.50
C GLY A 298 -21.08 5.88 -19.87
N TRP A 299 -21.20 5.04 -20.92
CA TRP A 299 -21.00 5.38 -22.36
C TRP A 299 -22.29 5.10 -23.18
N THR A 300 -22.35 5.59 -24.43
CA THR A 300 -23.45 5.46 -25.38
C THR A 300 -23.25 4.27 -26.32
N GLY A 301 -24.33 3.61 -26.73
CA GLY A 301 -24.37 2.68 -27.86
C GLY A 301 -24.31 1.19 -27.53
N GLN A 302 -23.64 0.78 -26.44
CA GLN A 302 -23.77 -0.57 -25.83
C GLN A 302 -22.91 -0.75 -24.54
N GLN A 303 -22.59 0.32 -23.78
CA GLN A 303 -21.36 0.32 -22.95
C GLN A 303 -21.41 0.87 -21.52
N ILE A 304 -20.74 0.09 -20.67
CA ILE A 304 -20.01 0.39 -19.42
C ILE A 304 -20.56 1.49 -18.54
N THR A 305 -21.43 1.09 -17.60
CA THR A 305 -21.66 1.80 -16.35
C THR A 305 -20.76 1.28 -15.22
N TRP A 306 -19.93 2.12 -14.58
CA TRP A 306 -19.73 1.95 -13.12
C TRP A 306 -20.99 2.46 -12.44
N GLY A 307 -22.02 1.62 -12.47
CA GLY A 307 -23.41 2.02 -12.30
C GLY A 307 -24.37 0.92 -12.77
N TYR A 308 -25.67 1.10 -12.53
CA TYR A 308 -26.71 0.13 -12.86
C TYR A 308 -27.07 0.14 -14.35
N ASP A 309 -26.99 -1.02 -15.01
CA ASP A 309 -27.51 -1.25 -16.36
C ASP A 309 -28.92 -1.86 -16.30
N LEU A 310 -29.90 -1.20 -16.91
CA LEU A 310 -31.31 -1.62 -16.95
C LEU A 310 -31.67 -2.55 -18.11
N ASN A 311 -30.71 -2.92 -18.95
CA ASN A 311 -30.93 -3.94 -19.96
C ASN A 311 -31.29 -5.26 -19.26
N THR A 312 -32.18 -6.05 -19.89
CA THR A 312 -32.61 -7.40 -19.48
C THR A 312 -31.49 -8.44 -19.53
N SER A 313 -30.24 -8.00 -19.35
CA SER A 313 -29.05 -8.82 -19.31
C SER A 313 -29.11 -9.79 -18.13
N PRO A 314 -28.78 -11.07 -18.34
CA PRO A 314 -28.58 -12.03 -17.25
C PRO A 314 -27.28 -11.75 -16.46
N HIS A 315 -26.50 -10.75 -16.88
CA HIS A 315 -25.26 -10.32 -16.24
C HIS A 315 -25.57 -9.16 -15.29
N GLY A 316 -25.01 -9.21 -14.08
CA GLY A 316 -25.24 -8.28 -12.99
C GLY A 316 -25.16 -6.81 -13.40
N HIS A 317 -25.93 -5.98 -12.73
CA HIS A 317 -26.19 -4.64 -13.21
C HIS A 317 -25.06 -3.65 -12.97
N TRP A 318 -23.90 -4.02 -12.41
CA TRP A 318 -22.91 -3.07 -11.92
C TRP A 318 -21.52 -3.22 -12.53
N GLY A 319 -20.84 -2.10 -12.79
CA GLY A 319 -19.39 -2.08 -13.07
C GLY A 319 -18.96 -2.81 -14.34
N ASN A 320 -19.81 -2.85 -15.36
CA ASN A 320 -19.59 -3.76 -16.47
C ASN A 320 -18.61 -3.19 -17.51
N TRP A 321 -17.36 -3.65 -17.56
CA TRP A 321 -16.45 -3.29 -18.64
C TRP A 321 -16.75 -4.08 -19.93
N TYR A 322 -17.66 -3.54 -20.73
CA TYR A 322 -17.97 -3.91 -22.11
C TYR A 322 -16.76 -3.69 -23.05
N THR A 323 -15.90 -4.70 -23.10
CA THR A 323 -14.95 -4.93 -24.19
C THR A 323 -15.56 -5.91 -25.19
N SER A 324 -14.85 -6.28 -26.26
CA SER A 324 -15.27 -7.40 -27.14
C SER A 324 -15.48 -8.72 -26.38
N SER A 325 -14.89 -8.84 -25.18
CA SER A 325 -15.13 -9.86 -24.16
C SER A 325 -15.78 -9.26 -22.90
N CYS A 326 -17.03 -8.82 -23.03
CA CYS A 326 -17.76 -8.15 -21.94
C CYS A 326 -17.81 -9.02 -20.66
N CYS A 327 -17.84 -8.35 -19.50
CA CYS A 327 -18.01 -8.90 -18.14
C CYS A 327 -16.76 -9.24 -17.28
N LEU A 328 -15.53 -9.11 -17.78
CA LEU A 328 -14.34 -9.57 -17.02
C LEU A 328 -13.89 -8.64 -15.87
N THR A 329 -14.26 -7.35 -15.87
CA THR A 329 -13.72 -6.34 -14.91
C THR A 329 -14.73 -5.84 -13.87
N GLY A 330 -15.89 -6.48 -13.74
CA GLY A 330 -16.88 -6.10 -12.71
C GLY A 330 -18.22 -6.81 -12.78
N ASN A 331 -18.37 -7.79 -13.68
CA ASN A 331 -19.60 -8.55 -13.87
C ASN A 331 -19.33 -10.04 -14.07
N THR A 332 -18.31 -10.55 -13.39
CA THR A 332 -17.96 -11.96 -13.40
C THR A 332 -19.00 -12.74 -12.58
N ALA A 333 -19.15 -14.03 -12.86
CA ALA A 333 -20.20 -14.85 -12.23
C ALA A 333 -20.14 -14.84 -10.69
N ASP A 334 -18.94 -14.71 -10.13
CA ASP A 334 -18.68 -14.61 -8.69
C ASP A 334 -19.08 -13.26 -8.06
N ILE A 335 -19.19 -12.18 -8.85
CA ILE A 335 -19.78 -10.88 -8.44
C ILE A 335 -21.31 -10.90 -8.62
N ARG A 336 -21.82 -11.75 -9.51
CA ARG A 336 -23.23 -11.76 -9.94
C ARG A 336 -24.19 -12.32 -8.90
N ASP A 337 -23.78 -13.26 -8.07
CA ASP A 337 -24.73 -14.00 -7.23
C ASP A 337 -25.29 -13.09 -6.10
N ALA A 338 -26.62 -12.95 -6.03
CA ALA A 338 -27.27 -12.19 -4.96
C ALA A 338 -26.91 -12.80 -3.60
N GLY A 339 -26.45 -11.98 -2.66
CA GLY A 339 -25.87 -12.44 -1.38
C GLY A 339 -24.33 -12.49 -1.38
N SER A 340 -23.67 -12.15 -2.48
CA SER A 340 -22.22 -11.97 -2.51
C SER A 340 -21.83 -10.74 -1.65
N ASN A 341 -20.93 -10.91 -0.68
CA ASN A 341 -20.44 -9.86 0.23
C ASN A 341 -19.52 -8.82 -0.45
N TRP A 342 -19.59 -8.71 -1.78
CA TRP A 342 -18.73 -7.81 -2.52
C TRP A 342 -19.02 -6.36 -2.14
N ARG A 343 -17.94 -5.59 -2.10
CA ARG A 343 -17.99 -4.16 -1.87
C ARG A 343 -17.36 -3.41 -3.01
N TYR A 344 -17.87 -2.22 -3.23
CA TYR A 344 -17.33 -1.27 -4.17
C TYR A 344 -16.49 -0.24 -3.44
N SER A 345 -15.36 0.17 -4.00
CA SER A 345 -14.49 1.21 -3.43
C SER A 345 -13.98 2.18 -4.48
N ILE A 346 -13.77 3.42 -4.04
CA ILE A 346 -12.96 4.41 -4.74
C ILE A 346 -11.75 4.71 -3.86
N LEU A 347 -10.57 4.52 -4.44
CA LEU A 347 -9.29 4.78 -3.81
C LEU A 347 -8.56 5.88 -4.59
N ILE A 348 -7.89 6.78 -3.88
CA ILE A 348 -6.99 7.78 -4.48
C ILE A 348 -5.59 7.64 -3.88
N ARG A 349 -4.56 8.03 -4.62
CA ARG A 349 -3.18 7.98 -4.14
C ARG A 349 -2.33 9.10 -4.68
#